data_AF-W4FHE8-F1
#
_entry.id   AF-W4FHE8-F1
#
_cell.length_a   1.000
_cell.length_b   1.000
_cell.length_c   1.000
_cell.angle_alpha   90.00
_cell.angle_beta   90.00
_cell.angle_gamma   90.00
#
_symmetry.space_group_name_H-M   'P 1'
#
loop_
_entity.id
_entity.type
_entity.pdbx_description
1 polymer ?
#
loop_
_entity_poly.entity_id
_entity_poly.type
_entity_poly.pdbx_seq_one_letter_code
_entity_poly.pdbx_strand_id
1 'polypeptide(L)'
;MDGRVWKSYLRTVLHDHIEEASVILVDNFDSHPLDVGVMAPFKRYLGNLWLYEDIFTGEDEVPFSLTARQKRLALIKRAVAAWEMVSTDAIRGSFEKALPQEPMD
;
A
#
# COMPACT_ATOMS: atom_id res chain seq x y z
N MET A 1 -12.93 8.12 6.15
CA MET A 1 -13.38 9.34 5.45
C MET A 1 -14.35 8.87 4.39
N ASP A 2 -15.59 9.35 4.36
CA ASP A 2 -16.58 8.77 3.44
C ASP A 2 -16.22 9.00 1.96
N GLY A 3 -16.79 8.19 1.07
CA GLY A 3 -16.46 8.23 -0.36
C GLY A 3 -16.75 9.58 -1.04
N ARG A 4 -17.63 10.43 -0.49
CA ARG A 4 -17.92 11.77 -1.04
C ARG A 4 -16.81 12.74 -0.67
N VAL A 5 -16.41 12.74 0.60
CA VAL A 5 -15.29 13.56 1.08
C VAL A 5 -14.00 13.14 0.37
N TRP A 6 -13.80 11.84 0.15
CA TRP A 6 -12.64 11.31 -0.59
C TRP A 6 -12.58 11.79 -2.04
N LYS A 7 -13.69 11.73 -2.77
CA LYS A 7 -13.77 12.28 -4.14
C LYS A 7 -13.48 13.77 -4.19
N SER A 8 -13.95 14.52 -3.21
CA SER A 8 -13.66 15.96 -3.10
C SER A 8 -12.16 16.17 -2.93
N TYR A 9 -11.55 15.55 -1.92
CA TYR A 9 -10.12 15.68 -1.65
C TYR A 9 -9.24 15.32 -2.86
N LEU A 10 -9.53 14.22 -3.54
CA LEU A 10 -8.79 13.83 -4.74
C LEU A 10 -8.88 14.86 -5.86
N ARG A 11 -10.05 15.47 -6.06
CA ARG A 11 -10.29 16.39 -7.18
C ARG A 11 -9.87 17.83 -6.89
N THR A 12 -9.98 18.28 -5.65
CA THR A 12 -9.86 19.71 -5.32
C THR A 12 -8.62 20.06 -4.52
N VAL A 13 -7.99 19.06 -3.87
CA VAL A 13 -6.79 19.28 -3.06
C VAL A 13 -5.60 18.56 -3.67
N LEU A 14 -5.75 17.25 -3.92
CA LEU A 14 -4.63 16.42 -4.33
C LEU A 14 -4.30 16.57 -5.82
N HIS A 15 -5.31 16.79 -6.67
CA HIS A 15 -5.16 16.90 -8.13
C HIS A 15 -4.06 17.90 -8.54
N ASP A 16 -4.07 19.10 -7.94
CA ASP A 16 -3.15 20.18 -8.33
C ASP A 16 -1.70 19.93 -7.90
N HIS A 17 -1.47 18.89 -7.08
CA HIS A 17 -0.15 18.46 -6.63
C HIS A 17 0.34 17.20 -7.37
N ILE A 18 -0.42 16.69 -8.35
CA ILE A 18 -0.07 15.52 -9.15
C ILE A 18 0.21 15.98 -10.59
N GLU A 19 1.49 16.08 -10.93
CA GLU A 19 1.94 16.52 -12.26
C GLU A 19 1.90 15.40 -13.31
N GLU A 20 1.89 14.14 -12.90
CA GLU A 20 1.96 12.96 -13.79
C GLU A 20 1.05 11.81 -13.34
N ALA A 21 0.79 10.86 -14.24
CA ALA A 21 -0.06 9.68 -13.99
C ALA A 21 0.45 8.80 -12.82
N SER A 22 -0.02 9.13 -11.62
CA SER A 22 0.46 8.61 -10.35
C SER A 22 -0.50 7.59 -9.75
N VAL A 23 0.02 6.58 -9.05
CA VAL A 23 -0.78 5.62 -8.27
C VAL A 23 -0.71 6.02 -6.82
N ILE A 24 -1.85 6.35 -6.23
CA ILE A 24 -1.96 6.67 -4.81
C ILE A 24 -2.36 5.38 -4.10
N LEU A 25 -1.51 4.91 -3.18
CA LEU A 25 -1.90 3.85 -2.25
C LEU A 25 -2.72 4.49 -1.14
N VAL A 26 -4.04 4.38 -1.23
CA VAL A 26 -4.96 4.97 -0.26
C VAL A 26 -5.36 3.91 0.74
N ASP A 27 -4.98 4.09 2.00
CA ASP A 27 -5.42 3.27 3.10
C ASP A 27 -6.75 3.80 3.69
N ASN A 28 -7.84 3.86 2.89
CA ASN A 28 -9.18 4.14 3.44
C ASN A 28 -10.36 4.01 2.45
N PHE A 29 -10.55 2.87 1.81
CA PHE A 29 -11.88 2.52 1.28
C PHE A 29 -12.53 1.62 2.33
N ASP A 30 -13.59 2.10 2.99
CA ASP A 30 -14.33 1.44 4.10
C ASP A 30 -13.87 0.01 4.36
N SER A 31 -12.93 -0.16 5.30
CA SER A 31 -12.25 -1.42 5.54
C SER A 31 -13.22 -2.44 6.12
N HIS A 32 -13.57 -3.45 5.34
CA HIS A 32 -13.99 -4.77 5.82
C HIS A 32 -12.89 -5.79 5.47
N PRO A 33 -12.83 -6.93 6.17
CA PRO A 33 -11.94 -7.26 7.28
C PRO A 33 -10.54 -7.76 6.84
N LEU A 34 -9.86 -7.05 5.94
CA LEU A 34 -8.39 -7.14 5.93
C LEU A 34 -7.87 -6.28 7.09
N ASP A 35 -8.15 -6.77 8.29
CA ASP A 35 -7.73 -6.25 9.59
C ASP A 35 -6.24 -5.91 9.61
N VAL A 36 -5.83 -5.19 10.65
CA VAL A 36 -4.45 -5.05 11.14
C VAL A 36 -3.66 -6.37 10.98
N GLY A 37 -4.30 -7.53 11.14
CA GLY A 37 -3.70 -8.86 10.91
C GLY A 37 -3.01 -9.08 9.54
N VAL A 38 -3.56 -8.58 8.43
CA VAL A 38 -2.94 -8.68 7.08
C VAL A 38 -2.25 -7.38 6.71
N MET A 39 -2.88 -6.25 7.00
CA MET A 39 -2.37 -4.96 6.56
C MET A 39 -1.09 -4.53 7.32
N ALA A 40 -0.97 -4.86 8.60
CA ALA A 40 0.24 -4.54 9.37
C ALA A 40 1.49 -5.28 8.90
N PRO A 41 1.49 -6.62 8.70
CA PRO A 41 2.66 -7.31 8.14
C PRO A 41 2.96 -6.83 6.73
N PHE A 42 1.95 -6.62 5.88
CA PHE A 42 2.14 -6.07 4.53
C PHE A 42 2.87 -4.72 4.55
N LYS A 43 2.39 -3.75 5.35
CA LYS A 43 3.04 -2.43 5.51
C LYS A 43 4.47 -2.54 6.04
N ARG A 44 4.70 -3.45 6.99
CA ARG A 44 6.04 -3.72 7.53
C ARG A 44 6.98 -4.25 6.44
N TYR A 45 6.54 -5.22 5.64
CA TYR A 45 7.35 -5.75 4.54
C TYR A 45 7.60 -4.71 3.45
N LEU A 46 6.60 -3.89 3.12
CA LEU A 46 6.74 -2.79 2.18
C LEU A 46 7.80 -1.77 2.65
N GLY A 47 7.78 -1.41 3.93
CA GLY A 47 8.77 -0.52 4.54
C GLY A 47 10.17 -1.15 4.57
N ASN A 48 10.28 -2.42 4.96
CA ASN A 48 11.56 -3.13 4.98
C ASN A 48 12.18 -3.22 3.58
N LEU A 49 11.41 -3.64 2.57
CA LEU A 49 11.91 -3.74 1.20
C LEU A 49 12.35 -2.38 0.64
N TRP A 50 11.71 -1.29 1.06
CA TRP A 50 12.12 0.04 0.62
C TRP A 50 13.49 0.45 1.17
N LEU A 51 13.89 -0.03 2.34
CA LEU A 51 15.22 0.23 2.93
C LEU A 51 16.35 -0.51 2.20
N TYR A 52 16.04 -1.63 1.55
CA TYR A 52 17.02 -2.49 0.86
C TYR A 52 16.96 -2.36 -0.66
N GLU A 53 16.09 -1.51 -1.19
CA GLU A 53 16.14 -1.20 -2.62
C GLU A 53 17.36 -0.35 -2.90
N ASP A 54 18.28 -0.90 -3.70
CA ASP A 54 19.26 -0.08 -4.39
C ASP A 54 18.50 0.99 -5.16
N ILE A 55 18.91 2.24 -4.93
CA ILE A 55 18.45 3.36 -5.74
C ILE A 55 18.74 2.97 -7.18
N PHE A 56 17.70 2.79 -7.99
CA PHE A 56 17.81 2.49 -9.41
C PHE A 56 18.60 3.63 -10.08
N THR A 57 19.92 3.53 -10.13
CA THR A 57 20.74 4.38 -10.97
C THR A 57 20.58 3.82 -12.38
N GLY A 58 19.78 4.47 -13.22
CA GLY A 58 19.86 4.23 -14.65
C GLY A 58 21.30 4.46 -15.10
N GLU A 59 21.80 3.69 -16.06
CA GLU A 59 23.21 3.73 -16.50
C GLU A 59 23.70 5.14 -16.88
N ASP A 60 22.78 6.06 -17.19
CA ASP A 60 23.06 7.44 -17.60
C ASP A 60 22.36 8.54 -16.74
N GLU A 61 21.67 8.20 -15.64
CA GLU A 61 20.91 9.19 -14.86
C GLU A 61 21.47 9.42 -13.45
N VAL A 62 21.51 10.70 -13.05
CA VAL A 62 21.91 11.16 -11.72
C VAL A 62 21.12 10.35 -10.68
N PRO A 63 21.75 9.82 -9.61
CA PRO A 63 21.12 8.92 -8.63
C PRO A 63 19.83 9.41 -7.96
N PHE A 64 19.39 10.64 -8.22
CA PHE A 64 18.24 11.26 -7.56
C PHE A 64 17.05 11.53 -8.49
N SER A 65 17.14 11.27 -9.79
CA SER A 65 16.09 11.67 -10.76
C SER A 65 15.33 10.50 -11.38
N LEU A 66 14.79 9.58 -10.58
CA LEU A 66 13.84 8.60 -11.10
C LEU A 66 12.59 9.30 -11.66
N THR A 67 12.22 8.97 -12.90
CA THR A 67 10.94 9.36 -13.52
C THR A 67 9.77 8.81 -12.70
N ALA A 68 8.58 9.45 -12.76
CA ALA A 68 7.41 8.92 -12.04
C ALA A 68 7.04 7.51 -12.50
N ARG A 69 7.27 7.17 -13.79
CA ARG A 69 7.09 5.82 -14.32
C ARG A 69 8.00 4.80 -13.63
N GLN A 70 9.28 5.10 -13.45
CA GLN A 70 10.21 4.21 -12.74
C GLN A 70 9.85 4.08 -11.26
N LYS A 71 9.54 5.20 -10.58
CA LYS A 71 9.06 5.19 -9.18
C LYS A 71 7.82 4.32 -9.01
N ARG A 72 6.84 4.47 -9.92
CA ARG A 72 5.62 3.67 -9.95
C ARG A 72 5.93 2.18 -10.17
N LEU A 73 6.80 1.85 -11.13
CA LEU A 73 7.16 0.46 -11.39
C LEU A 73 7.87 -0.19 -10.19
N ALA A 74 8.79 0.54 -9.55
CA ALA A 74 9.47 0.08 -8.35
C ALA A 74 8.47 -0.18 -7.20
N LEU A 75 7.57 0.77 -6.95
CA LEU A 75 6.52 0.62 -5.93
C LEU A 75 5.61 -0.59 -6.20
N ILE A 76 5.20 -0.82 -7.45
CA ILE A 76 4.36 -1.98 -7.82
C ILE A 76 5.11 -3.29 -7.57
N LYS A 77 6.35 -3.40 -8.05
CA LYS A 77 7.18 -4.60 -7.84
C LYS A 77 7.38 -4.88 -6.35
N ARG A 78 7.61 -3.84 -5.55
CA ARG A 78 7.75 -3.94 -4.11
C ARG A 78 6.47 -4.37 -3.42
N ALA A 79 5.33 -3.83 -3.82
CA ALA A 79 4.04 -4.23 -3.28
C ALA A 79 3.76 -5.71 -3.55
N VAL A 80 4.08 -6.22 -4.75
CA VAL A 80 3.98 -7.65 -5.06
C VAL A 80 4.90 -8.46 -4.14
N ALA A 81 6.18 -8.09 -4.04
CA ALA A 81 7.12 -8.80 -3.16
C ALA A 81 6.71 -8.78 -1.67
N ALA A 82 6.21 -7.64 -1.18
CA ALA A 82 5.70 -7.51 0.18
C ALA A 82 4.46 -8.39 0.42
N TRP A 83 3.60 -8.54 -0.59
CA TRP A 83 2.42 -9.38 -0.53
C TRP A 83 2.76 -10.87 -0.43
N GLU A 84 3.72 -11.34 -1.24
CA GLU A 84 4.21 -12.73 -1.19
C GLU A 84 4.85 -13.09 0.16
N MET A 85 5.30 -12.11 0.94
CA MET A 85 5.83 -12.32 2.30
C MET A 85 4.74 -12.44 3.37
N VAL A 86 3.49 -12.05 3.08
CA VAL A 86 2.38 -12.20 4.03
C VAL A 86 2.00 -13.67 4.11
N SER A 87 2.09 -14.26 5.30
CA SER A 87 1.79 -15.69 5.47
C SER A 87 0.30 -15.98 5.28
N THR A 88 0.01 -17.18 4.78
CA THR A 88 -1.37 -17.70 4.69
C THR A 88 -2.06 -17.77 6.04
N ASP A 89 -1.31 -17.94 7.13
CA ASP A 89 -1.85 -17.95 8.49
C ASP A 89 -2.25 -16.55 8.95
N ALA A 90 -1.49 -15.50 8.58
CA ALA A 90 -1.91 -14.11 8.83
C ALA A 90 -3.20 -13.79 8.07
N ILE A 91 -3.32 -14.28 6.84
CA ILE A 91 -4.54 -14.17 6.04
C ILE A 91 -5.69 -14.90 6.73
N ARG A 92 -5.52 -16.20 7.06
CA ARG A 92 -6.56 -17.01 7.73
C ARG A 92 -7.00 -16.38 9.05
N GLY A 93 -6.05 -15.99 9.90
CA GLY A 93 -6.32 -15.36 11.19
C GLY A 93 -7.09 -14.04 11.07
N SER A 94 -6.91 -13.27 9.99
CA SER A 94 -7.73 -12.07 9.75
C SER A 94 -9.20 -12.39 9.50
N PHE A 95 -9.49 -13.49 8.78
CA PHE A 95 -10.86 -13.96 8.57
C PHE A 95 -11.46 -14.54 9.84
N GLU A 96 -10.72 -15.33 10.61
CA GLU A 96 -11.18 -15.90 11.89
C GLU A 96 -11.59 -14.81 12.88
N LYS A 97 -10.79 -13.75 13.01
CA LYS A 97 -11.12 -12.58 13.84
C LYS A 97 -12.37 -11.84 13.39
N ALA A 98 -12.69 -11.90 12.10
CA ALA A 98 -13.87 -11.25 11.54
C ALA A 98 -15.15 -12.05 11.78
N LEU A 99 -15.05 -13.30 12.23
CA LEU A 99 -16.22 -14.11 12.58
C LEU A 99 -16.82 -13.64 13.91
N PRO A 100 -18.16 -13.59 14.02
CA PRO A 100 -18.84 -13.26 15.27
C PRO A 100 -18.41 -14.23 16.38
N GLN A 101 -17.98 -13.69 17.52
CA GLN A 101 -17.71 -14.49 18.71
C GLN A 101 -19.01 -14.60 19.51
N GLU A 102 -19.48 -15.83 19.78
CA GLU A 102 -20.60 -16.03 20.71
C GLU A 102 -20.17 -15.62 22.13
N PRO A 103 -21.02 -14.92 22.89
CA PRO A 103 -20.71 -14.61 24.27
C PRO A 103 -20.59 -15.90 25.08
N MET A 104 -19.50 -16.04 25.84
CA MET A 104 -19.37 -17.12 26.83
C MET A 104 -20.42 -16.92 27.92
N ASP A 105 -21.35 -17.88 28.03
CA ASP A 105 -22.33 -17.99 29.12
C ASP A 105 -21.67 -18.23 30.49
#